data_AF-A0A9W6YGF5-F1
#
_entry.id   AF-A0A9W6YGF5-F1
#
_cell.length_a   1.000
_cell.length_b   1.000
_cell.length_c   1.000
_cell.angle_alpha   90.00
_cell.angle_beta   90.00
_cell.angle_gamma   90.00
#
_symmetry.space_group_name_H-M   'P 1'
#
loop_
_entity.id
_entity.type
_entity.pdbx_description
1 polymer ?
#
loop_
_entity_poly.entity_id
_entity_poly.type
_entity_poly.pdbx_seq_one_letter_code
_entity_poly.pdbx_strand_id
1 'polypeptide(L)'
;MLLCMVLDVRLPSSVVIASHIFRQKHDGLKDYLVQIPDVDDVGNGLVLFKPIEHAFDHLDIAYFVDKQDQFTLKIYNPTIKTKFLVDSLTQWDELGCNSIPTDWRKSRIPIYAPNAPEFNVLTTFGELEDKTLQFPSGSALRPFRRCLYHQAQLARAMALTQGWAPKDYTFDDFSSEGFTLEEEMKLLYSSSLSTPEKFAIVAVNVIHPGLA
;
A
#
# COMPACT_ATOMS: atom_id res chain seq x y z
N MET A 1 0.23 -0.68 -21.69
CA MET A 1 0.12 -1.70 -20.62
C MET A 1 1.22 -1.46 -19.59
N LEU A 2 0.90 -1.46 -18.31
CA LEU A 2 1.84 -1.32 -17.19
C LEU A 2 1.69 -2.51 -16.24
N LEU A 3 2.79 -2.95 -15.63
CA LEU A 3 2.79 -4.02 -14.63
C LEU A 3 2.23 -3.47 -13.30
N CYS A 4 1.18 -4.08 -12.77
CA CYS A 4 0.80 -3.88 -11.37
C CYS A 4 1.68 -4.78 -10.49
N MET A 5 2.44 -4.18 -9.59
CA MET A 5 3.48 -4.88 -8.83
C MET A 5 2.93 -6.02 -7.96
N VAL A 6 1.80 -5.84 -7.29
CA VAL A 6 1.25 -6.90 -6.40
C VAL A 6 0.44 -7.97 -7.15
N LEU A 7 -0.14 -7.63 -8.31
CA LEU A 7 -0.88 -8.60 -9.10
C LEU A 7 0.02 -9.46 -9.98
N ASP A 8 1.23 -8.97 -10.28
CA ASP A 8 2.11 -9.51 -11.31
C ASP A 8 1.44 -9.63 -12.69
N VAL A 9 0.58 -8.66 -13.00
CA VAL A 9 -0.20 -8.64 -14.24
C VAL A 9 -0.04 -7.30 -14.94
N ARG A 10 0.06 -7.35 -16.27
CA ARG A 10 0.01 -6.17 -17.12
C ARG A 10 -1.43 -5.74 -17.35
N LEU A 11 -1.70 -4.47 -17.04
CA LEU A 11 -3.01 -3.84 -17.17
C LEU A 11 -2.92 -2.59 -18.06
N PRO A 12 -4.04 -2.10 -18.63
CA PRO A 12 -4.08 -0.81 -19.31
C PRO A 12 -3.52 0.31 -18.43
N SER A 13 -2.77 1.24 -19.01
CA SER A 13 -2.18 2.36 -18.24
C SER A 13 -3.25 3.28 -17.65
N SER A 14 -4.46 3.29 -18.21
CA SER A 14 -5.62 4.03 -17.71
C SER A 14 -6.15 3.49 -16.37
N VAL A 15 -5.84 2.23 -16.01
CA VAL A 15 -6.30 1.59 -14.76
C VAL A 15 -5.18 1.35 -13.74
N VAL A 16 -3.94 1.68 -14.10
CA VAL A 16 -2.76 1.58 -13.24
C VAL A 16 -2.29 2.99 -12.88
N ILE A 17 -1.77 3.15 -11.67
CA ILE A 17 -1.25 4.41 -11.16
C ILE A 17 0.13 4.20 -10.52
N ALA A 18 1.01 5.18 -10.71
CA ALA A 18 2.21 5.32 -9.90
C ALA A 18 1.83 6.07 -8.62
N SER A 19 1.52 5.33 -7.56
CA SER A 19 1.12 5.87 -6.27
C SER A 19 2.35 6.29 -5.47
N HIS A 20 2.32 7.50 -4.91
CA HIS A 20 3.25 7.85 -3.83
C HIS A 20 2.95 6.99 -2.59
N ILE A 21 4.00 6.55 -1.90
CA ILE A 21 3.90 5.85 -0.61
C ILE A 21 3.71 6.88 0.50
N PHE A 22 4.67 7.80 0.62
CA PHE A 22 4.52 9.01 1.40
C PHE A 22 3.89 10.09 0.53
N ARG A 23 2.64 10.46 0.86
CA ARG A 23 1.80 11.28 -0.01
C ARG A 23 2.41 12.65 -0.28
N GLN A 24 2.34 13.09 -1.53
CA GLN A 24 2.81 14.42 -1.96
C GLN A 24 2.21 15.57 -1.15
N LYS A 25 0.95 15.45 -0.71
CA LYS A 25 0.29 16.45 0.15
C LYS A 25 0.96 16.64 1.52
N HIS A 26 1.85 15.73 1.93
CA HIS A 26 2.62 15.80 3.18
C HIS A 26 4.10 16.16 2.96
N ASP A 27 4.51 16.63 1.78
CA ASP A 27 5.90 16.95 1.44
C ASP A 27 6.60 17.81 2.51
N GLY A 28 5.92 18.81 3.08
CA GLY A 28 6.47 19.65 4.16
C GLY A 28 6.80 18.92 5.48
N LEU A 29 6.39 17.65 5.62
CA LEU A 29 6.71 16.78 6.76
C LEU A 29 7.71 15.68 6.41
N LYS A 30 8.18 15.59 5.15
CA LYS A 30 9.01 14.47 4.70
C LYS A 30 10.31 14.38 5.51
N ASP A 31 10.99 15.50 5.73
CA ASP A 31 12.28 15.57 6.45
C ASP A 31 12.14 15.18 7.92
N TYR A 32 10.92 15.22 8.46
CA TYR A 32 10.65 14.85 9.85
C TYR A 32 10.18 13.40 9.97
N LEU A 33 9.30 12.94 9.08
CA LEU A 33 8.60 11.65 9.22
C LEU A 33 9.29 10.50 8.49
N VAL A 34 9.86 10.75 7.31
CA VAL A 34 10.38 9.69 6.43
C VAL A 34 11.74 9.98 5.85
N GLN A 35 12.27 11.19 5.97
CA GLN A 35 13.62 11.60 5.56
C GLN A 35 13.98 11.12 4.15
N ILE A 36 13.13 11.45 3.19
CA ILE A 36 13.38 11.23 1.77
C ILE A 36 13.84 12.55 1.14
N PRO A 37 14.81 12.52 0.20
CA PRO A 37 15.34 13.74 -0.40
C PRO A 37 14.28 14.47 -1.22
N ASP A 38 13.48 13.71 -1.97
CA ASP A 38 12.40 14.20 -2.81
C ASP A 38 11.15 13.36 -2.59
N VAL A 39 10.00 14.01 -2.49
CA VAL A 39 8.71 13.30 -2.41
C VAL A 39 8.38 12.65 -3.75
N ASP A 40 8.89 13.18 -4.86
CA ASP A 40 8.71 12.63 -6.21
C ASP A 40 9.81 11.61 -6.59
N ASP A 41 10.65 11.20 -5.63
CA ASP A 41 11.64 10.14 -5.83
C ASP A 41 10.96 8.82 -6.22
N VAL A 42 11.55 8.09 -7.17
CA VAL A 42 11.04 6.79 -7.64
C VAL A 42 10.95 5.75 -6.51
N GLY A 43 11.81 5.83 -5.50
CA GLY A 43 11.77 5.02 -4.29
C GLY A 43 10.58 5.33 -3.39
N ASN A 44 9.91 6.47 -3.57
CA ASN A 44 8.64 6.79 -2.92
C ASN A 44 7.42 6.34 -3.76
N GLY A 45 7.60 5.50 -4.78
CA GLY A 45 6.55 5.09 -5.71
C GLY A 45 6.22 3.59 -5.69
N LEU A 46 4.94 3.27 -5.87
CA LEU A 46 4.45 1.92 -6.21
C LEU A 46 3.58 1.96 -7.46
N VAL A 47 3.73 0.98 -8.35
CA VAL A 47 2.87 0.86 -9.53
C VAL A 47 1.72 -0.10 -9.24
N LEU A 48 0.55 0.46 -8.97
CA LEU A 48 -0.61 -0.24 -8.44
C LEU A 48 -1.81 -0.17 -9.37
N PHE A 49 -2.64 -1.20 -9.33
CA PHE A 49 -3.99 -1.15 -9.90
C PHE A 49 -4.85 -0.21 -9.04
N LYS A 50 -5.63 0.68 -9.66
CA LYS A 50 -6.38 1.75 -8.95
C LYS A 50 -7.20 1.28 -7.73
N PRO A 51 -7.95 0.16 -7.77
CA PRO A 51 -8.63 -0.36 -6.58
C PRO A 51 -7.70 -0.69 -5.40
N ILE A 52 -6.49 -1.17 -5.69
CA ILE A 52 -5.48 -1.50 -4.69
C ILE A 52 -4.84 -0.23 -4.14
N GLU A 53 -4.53 0.73 -5.01
CA GLU A 53 -4.07 2.05 -4.59
C GLU A 53 -5.09 2.73 -3.67
N HIS A 54 -6.37 2.73 -4.04
CA HIS A 54 -7.42 3.29 -3.21
C HIS A 54 -7.47 2.65 -1.81
N ALA A 55 -7.39 1.32 -1.72
CA ALA A 55 -7.35 0.62 -0.44
C ALA A 55 -6.08 0.95 0.38
N PHE A 56 -4.94 1.12 -0.29
CA PHE A 56 -3.68 1.52 0.35
C PHE A 56 -3.77 2.95 0.92
N ASP A 57 -4.36 3.87 0.16
CA ASP A 57 -4.52 5.28 0.52
C ASP A 57 -5.53 5.49 1.65
N HIS A 58 -6.48 4.55 1.81
CA HIS A 58 -7.46 4.49 2.90
C HIS A 58 -6.99 3.67 4.11
N LEU A 59 -5.74 3.18 4.09
CA LEU A 59 -5.16 2.39 5.18
C LEU A 59 -5.87 1.04 5.43
N ASP A 60 -6.62 0.54 4.45
CA ASP A 60 -7.24 -0.79 4.51
C ASP A 60 -6.21 -1.91 4.34
N ILE A 61 -5.10 -1.60 3.67
CA ILE A 61 -3.97 -2.49 3.42
C ILE A 61 -2.64 -1.78 3.73
N ALA A 62 -1.59 -2.56 3.94
CA ALA A 62 -0.22 -2.08 4.05
C ALA A 62 0.74 -3.05 3.34
N TYR A 63 1.93 -2.59 3.00
CA TYR A 63 3.03 -3.46 2.58
C TYR A 63 4.11 -3.46 3.66
N PHE A 64 4.46 -4.65 4.16
CA PHE A 64 5.58 -4.82 5.07
C PHE A 64 6.82 -5.18 4.31
N VAL A 65 7.96 -4.81 4.87
CA VAL A 65 9.26 -5.27 4.40
C VAL A 65 9.83 -6.20 5.45
N ASP A 66 10.41 -7.33 5.03
CA ASP A 66 11.20 -8.17 5.92
C ASP A 66 12.71 -7.89 5.76
N LYS A 67 13.52 -8.56 6.58
CA LYS A 67 14.98 -8.44 6.53
C LYS A 67 15.60 -8.99 5.24
N GLN A 68 14.83 -9.69 4.42
CA GLN A 68 15.22 -10.27 3.14
C GLN A 68 14.75 -9.44 1.93
N ASP A 69 14.26 -8.21 2.15
CA ASP A 69 13.70 -7.35 1.10
C ASP A 69 12.47 -7.94 0.40
N GLN A 70 11.65 -8.71 1.12
CA GLN A 70 10.34 -9.11 0.65
C GLN A 70 9.29 -8.10 1.08
N PHE A 71 8.58 -7.55 0.08
CA PHE A 71 7.56 -6.52 0.25
C PHE A 71 6.18 -7.18 0.20
N THR A 72 5.59 -7.50 1.34
CA THR A 72 4.41 -8.37 1.44
C THR A 72 3.17 -7.58 1.81
N LEU A 73 2.08 -7.76 1.05
CA LEU A 73 0.80 -7.11 1.32
C LEU A 73 0.11 -7.74 2.54
N LYS A 74 -0.40 -6.89 3.43
CA LYS A 74 -1.31 -7.26 4.50
C LYS A 74 -2.62 -6.52 4.38
N ILE A 75 -3.71 -7.22 4.67
CA ILE A 75 -5.04 -6.62 4.74
C ILE A 75 -5.39 -6.37 6.20
N TYR A 76 -5.52 -5.10 6.55
CA TYR A 76 -5.98 -4.68 7.86
C TYR A 76 -7.50 -4.67 7.95
N ASN A 77 -8.20 -4.15 6.94
CA ASN A 77 -9.66 -4.12 6.95
C ASN A 77 -10.24 -5.47 6.49
N PRO A 78 -10.78 -6.31 7.40
CA PRO A 78 -11.29 -7.63 7.00
C PRO A 78 -12.51 -7.54 6.08
N THR A 79 -13.24 -6.41 6.10
CA THR A 79 -14.48 -6.24 5.33
C THR A 79 -14.26 -6.14 3.82
N ILE A 80 -13.04 -5.84 3.38
CA ILE A 80 -12.73 -5.75 1.94
C ILE A 80 -12.34 -7.10 1.34
N LYS A 81 -11.98 -8.10 2.16
CA LYS A 81 -11.41 -9.38 1.69
C LYS A 81 -12.29 -10.10 0.66
N THR A 82 -13.61 -10.03 0.81
CA THR A 82 -14.57 -10.71 -0.08
C THR A 82 -14.98 -9.87 -1.28
N LYS A 83 -14.59 -8.59 -1.36
CA LYS A 83 -14.91 -7.70 -2.47
C LYS A 83 -14.03 -8.01 -3.66
N PHE A 84 -14.60 -7.99 -4.86
CA PHE A 84 -13.79 -8.06 -6.08
C PHE A 84 -13.04 -6.76 -6.26
N LEU A 85 -11.80 -6.83 -6.75
CA LEU A 85 -11.02 -5.61 -7.03
C LEU A 85 -11.75 -4.68 -7.99
N VAL A 86 -12.45 -5.25 -8.97
CA VAL A 86 -13.21 -4.51 -9.96
C VAL A 86 -14.46 -3.81 -9.42
N ASP A 87 -14.95 -4.15 -8.22
CA ASP A 87 -16.11 -3.47 -7.64
C ASP A 87 -15.79 -2.01 -7.26
N SER A 88 -14.51 -1.67 -7.09
CA SER A 88 -14.04 -0.30 -6.82
C SER A 88 -13.41 0.37 -8.05
N LEU A 89 -13.49 -0.25 -9.23
CA LEU A 89 -12.93 0.29 -10.47
C LEU A 89 -13.96 1.13 -11.22
N THR A 90 -13.64 2.40 -11.49
CA THR A 90 -14.51 3.29 -12.28
C THR A 90 -14.30 3.16 -13.79
N GLN A 91 -13.13 2.69 -14.22
CA GLN A 91 -12.74 2.50 -15.63
C GLN A 91 -12.96 1.05 -16.11
N TRP A 92 -14.17 0.52 -15.92
CA TRP A 92 -14.51 -0.87 -16.29
C TRP A 92 -14.38 -1.17 -17.79
N ASP A 93 -14.72 -0.18 -18.61
CA ASP A 93 -14.65 -0.20 -20.07
C ASP A 93 -13.21 -0.28 -20.59
N GLU A 94 -12.26 0.36 -19.91
CA GLU A 94 -10.82 0.30 -20.24
C GLU A 94 -10.26 -1.13 -20.18
N LEU A 95 -10.82 -1.99 -19.32
CA LEU A 95 -10.48 -3.42 -19.27
C LEU A 95 -11.12 -4.24 -20.40
N GLY A 96 -11.97 -3.62 -21.23
CA GLY A 96 -12.74 -4.31 -22.27
C GLY A 96 -13.93 -5.10 -21.71
N CYS A 97 -14.25 -4.92 -20.43
CA CYS A 97 -15.18 -5.77 -19.72
C CYS A 97 -16.66 -5.51 -20.06
N ASN A 98 -16.97 -4.60 -20.97
CA ASN A 98 -18.31 -4.48 -21.55
C ASN A 98 -18.70 -5.69 -22.41
N SER A 99 -17.73 -6.52 -22.80
CA SER A 99 -17.92 -7.70 -23.65
C SER A 99 -18.00 -9.03 -22.87
N ILE A 100 -17.82 -9.01 -21.54
CA ILE A 100 -17.92 -10.23 -20.72
C ILE A 100 -19.38 -10.56 -20.37
N PRO A 101 -19.71 -11.81 -20.00
CA PRO A 101 -21.07 -12.21 -19.63
C PRO A 101 -21.65 -11.36 -18.49
N THR A 102 -22.95 -11.05 -18.53
CA THR A 102 -23.61 -10.20 -17.52
C THR A 102 -23.68 -10.85 -16.13
N ASP A 103 -23.67 -12.19 -16.07
CA ASP A 103 -23.68 -13.00 -14.86
C ASP A 103 -22.28 -13.43 -14.41
N TRP A 104 -21.22 -12.77 -14.89
CA TRP A 104 -19.83 -13.10 -14.61
C TRP A 104 -19.53 -13.34 -13.13
N ARG A 105 -20.16 -12.59 -12.21
CA ARG A 105 -20.00 -12.74 -10.75
C ARG A 105 -20.39 -14.12 -10.21
N LYS A 106 -21.20 -14.88 -10.94
CA LYS A 106 -21.63 -16.24 -10.58
C LYS A 106 -20.74 -17.32 -11.19
N SER A 107 -19.79 -16.93 -12.04
CA SER A 107 -18.90 -17.87 -12.69
C SER A 107 -18.04 -18.61 -11.66
N ARG A 108 -17.86 -19.90 -11.91
CA ARG A 108 -16.95 -20.77 -11.14
C ARG A 108 -15.60 -20.96 -11.83
N ILE A 109 -15.45 -20.40 -13.02
CA ILE A 109 -14.20 -20.41 -13.78
C ILE A 109 -13.67 -18.97 -13.90
N PRO A 110 -12.34 -18.78 -14.01
CA PRO A 110 -11.75 -17.47 -14.24
C PRO A 110 -12.39 -16.76 -15.45
N ILE A 111 -12.60 -15.45 -15.31
CA ILE A 111 -13.05 -14.60 -16.41
C ILE A 111 -11.98 -13.55 -16.61
N TYR A 112 -11.30 -13.62 -17.74
CA TYR A 112 -10.20 -12.71 -18.03
C TYR A 112 -10.68 -11.44 -18.72
N ALA A 113 -10.13 -10.31 -18.30
CA ALA A 113 -10.40 -9.03 -18.93
C ALA A 113 -9.86 -9.03 -20.39
N PRO A 114 -10.65 -8.67 -21.40
CA PRO A 114 -10.19 -8.70 -22.81
C PRO A 114 -8.95 -7.84 -23.06
N ASN A 115 -8.85 -6.67 -22.42
CA ASN A 115 -7.69 -5.78 -22.57
C ASN A 115 -6.59 -6.07 -21.54
N ALA A 116 -6.76 -7.09 -20.69
CA ALA A 116 -5.74 -7.61 -19.79
C ALA A 116 -5.92 -9.13 -19.63
N PRO A 117 -5.47 -9.94 -20.60
CA PRO A 117 -5.79 -11.36 -20.68
C PRO A 117 -5.30 -12.22 -19.50
N GLU A 118 -4.37 -11.71 -18.69
CA GLU A 118 -3.85 -12.36 -17.49
C GLU A 118 -4.61 -11.96 -16.22
N PHE A 119 -5.47 -10.93 -16.29
CA PHE A 119 -6.24 -10.42 -15.16
C PHE A 119 -7.60 -11.11 -15.06
N ASN A 120 -7.81 -11.89 -14.01
CA ASN A 120 -9.10 -12.47 -13.66
C ASN A 120 -9.99 -11.42 -12.96
N VAL A 121 -11.13 -11.05 -13.55
CA VAL A 121 -12.05 -10.06 -12.97
C VAL A 121 -12.72 -10.54 -11.68
N LEU A 122 -12.66 -11.84 -11.39
CA LEU A 122 -13.14 -12.44 -10.14
C LEU A 122 -12.11 -12.36 -9.00
N THR A 123 -10.92 -11.77 -9.22
CA THR A 123 -9.92 -11.63 -8.16
C THR A 123 -10.46 -10.71 -7.06
N THR A 124 -10.42 -11.23 -5.84
CA THR A 124 -10.80 -10.52 -4.61
C THR A 124 -9.60 -9.84 -3.96
N PHE A 125 -9.85 -8.90 -3.04
CA PHE A 125 -8.77 -8.39 -2.18
C PHE A 125 -8.16 -9.51 -1.34
N GLY A 126 -8.95 -10.47 -0.85
CA GLY A 126 -8.47 -11.56 0.00
C GLY A 126 -7.40 -12.43 -0.67
N GLU A 127 -7.46 -12.58 -1.99
CA GLU A 127 -6.42 -13.27 -2.78
C GLU A 127 -5.08 -12.52 -2.84
N LEU A 128 -5.04 -11.26 -2.40
CA LEU A 128 -3.82 -10.46 -2.34
C LEU A 128 -3.11 -10.55 -0.98
N GLU A 129 -3.78 -11.08 0.04
CA GLU A 129 -3.18 -11.27 1.36
C GLU A 129 -1.89 -12.09 1.23
N ASP A 130 -0.82 -11.59 1.84
CA ASP A 130 0.50 -12.19 1.89
C ASP A 130 1.18 -12.34 0.49
N LYS A 131 0.66 -11.67 -0.56
CA LYS A 131 1.38 -11.56 -1.84
C LYS A 131 2.54 -10.58 -1.75
N THR A 132 3.65 -10.97 -2.37
CA THR A 132 4.85 -10.12 -2.48
C THR A 132 4.79 -9.24 -3.73
N LEU A 133 5.22 -7.99 -3.61
CA LEU A 133 5.43 -7.11 -4.76
C LEU A 133 6.43 -7.72 -5.73
N GLN A 134 6.06 -7.73 -7.00
CA GLN A 134 6.90 -8.11 -8.11
C GLN A 134 7.53 -6.87 -8.75
N PHE A 135 8.83 -6.95 -8.98
CA PHE A 135 9.62 -5.91 -9.63
C PHE A 135 10.06 -6.40 -11.01
N PRO A 136 10.17 -5.51 -12.01
CA PRO A 136 10.71 -5.88 -13.32
C PRO A 136 12.08 -6.55 -13.18
N SER A 137 12.29 -7.64 -13.94
CA SER A 137 13.55 -8.38 -13.92
C SER A 137 14.74 -7.46 -14.19
N GLY A 138 15.79 -7.58 -13.37
CA GLY A 138 16.99 -6.73 -13.45
C GLY A 138 16.84 -5.35 -12.80
N SER A 139 15.67 -5.00 -12.26
CA SER A 139 15.51 -3.77 -11.48
C SER A 139 16.14 -3.92 -10.09
N ALA A 140 17.10 -3.06 -9.79
CA ALA A 140 17.61 -2.84 -8.43
C ALA A 140 16.77 -1.82 -7.64
N LEU A 141 15.87 -1.08 -8.30
CA LEU A 141 15.04 -0.08 -7.65
C LEU A 141 14.05 -0.75 -6.69
N ARG A 142 14.01 -0.27 -5.46
CA ARG A 142 13.10 -0.72 -4.42
C ARG A 142 12.46 0.48 -3.73
N PRO A 143 11.23 0.33 -3.22
CA PRO A 143 10.61 1.32 -2.36
C PRO A 143 11.47 1.63 -1.14
N PHE A 144 11.45 2.87 -0.67
CA PHE A 144 12.03 3.23 0.62
C PHE A 144 11.28 2.50 1.73
N ARG A 145 11.99 1.68 2.51
CA ARG A 145 11.38 0.88 3.58
C ARG A 145 10.82 1.77 4.67
N ARG A 146 11.47 2.91 4.95
CA ARG A 146 10.96 3.92 5.90
C ARG A 146 9.61 4.53 5.51
N CYS A 147 9.37 4.77 4.21
CA CYS A 147 8.05 5.23 3.74
C CYS A 147 6.98 4.16 3.94
N LEU A 148 7.30 2.90 3.61
CA LEU A 148 6.40 1.78 3.82
C LEU A 148 6.12 1.53 5.30
N TYR A 149 7.15 1.58 6.15
CA TYR A 149 7.01 1.49 7.60
C TYR A 149 6.09 2.58 8.13
N HIS A 150 6.24 3.83 7.69
CA HIS A 150 5.37 4.92 8.10
C HIS A 150 3.90 4.68 7.69
N GLN A 151 3.63 4.31 6.44
CA GLN A 151 2.27 3.99 6.00
C GLN A 151 1.68 2.80 6.77
N ALA A 152 2.49 1.76 6.99
CA ALA A 152 2.09 0.57 7.74
C ALA A 152 1.76 0.90 9.21
N GLN A 153 2.49 1.82 9.84
CA GLN A 153 2.21 2.29 11.20
C GLN A 153 0.88 3.05 11.28
N LEU A 154 0.57 3.87 10.28
CA LEU A 154 -0.74 4.54 10.18
C LEU A 154 -1.87 3.51 10.00
N ALA A 155 -1.68 2.53 9.12
CA ALA A 155 -2.67 1.47 8.89
C ALA A 155 -2.87 0.59 10.11
N ARG A 156 -1.80 0.25 10.83
CA ARG A 156 -1.87 -0.43 12.13
C ARG A 156 -2.65 0.39 13.15
N ALA A 157 -2.37 1.68 13.29
CA ALA A 157 -3.07 2.55 14.24
C ALA A 157 -4.57 2.60 13.93
N MET A 158 -4.95 2.73 12.65
CA MET A 158 -6.34 2.62 12.20
C MET A 158 -6.94 1.26 12.58
N ALA A 159 -6.25 0.17 12.26
CA ALA A 159 -6.72 -1.18 12.52
C ALA A 159 -6.94 -1.46 14.02
N LEU A 160 -6.08 -0.92 14.90
CA LEU A 160 -6.24 -1.02 16.34
C LEU A 160 -7.47 -0.25 16.83
N THR A 161 -7.68 0.97 16.32
CA THR A 161 -8.88 1.78 16.65
C THR A 161 -10.17 1.09 16.21
N GLN A 162 -10.14 0.41 15.06
CA GLN A 162 -11.30 -0.32 14.52
C GLN A 162 -11.45 -1.75 15.08
N GLY A 163 -10.52 -2.23 15.91
CA GLY A 163 -10.52 -3.59 16.44
C GLY A 163 -10.25 -4.68 15.39
N TRP A 164 -9.60 -4.33 14.27
CA TRP A 164 -9.26 -5.27 13.19
C TRP A 164 -7.94 -6.01 13.40
N ALA A 165 -7.05 -5.47 14.23
CA ALA A 165 -5.76 -6.08 14.54
C ALA A 165 -5.58 -6.29 16.06
N PRO A 166 -4.87 -7.33 16.48
CA PRO A 166 -4.56 -7.53 17.89
C PRO A 166 -3.46 -6.54 18.35
N LYS A 167 -3.48 -6.17 19.64
CA LYS A 167 -2.62 -5.10 20.18
C LYS A 167 -1.12 -5.43 20.13
N ASP A 168 -0.78 -6.70 20.22
CA ASP A 168 0.56 -7.25 20.18
C ASP A 168 1.09 -7.48 18.75
N TYR A 169 0.29 -7.21 17.73
CA TYR A 169 0.76 -7.28 16.35
C TYR A 169 1.86 -6.26 16.09
N THR A 170 3.03 -6.70 15.63
CA THR A 170 4.19 -5.86 15.30
C THR A 170 4.83 -6.34 13.99
N PHE A 171 5.69 -5.50 13.41
CA PHE A 171 6.46 -5.77 12.20
C PHE A 171 7.84 -5.11 12.33
N ASP A 172 8.78 -5.51 11.46
CA ASP A 172 10.16 -5.03 11.49
C ASP A 172 10.22 -3.49 11.35
N ASP A 173 11.06 -2.87 12.17
CA ASP A 173 11.23 -1.41 12.21
C ASP A 173 12.28 -0.97 11.19
N PHE A 174 11.87 -0.11 10.26
CA PHE A 174 12.74 0.50 9.26
C PHE A 174 12.72 2.04 9.31
N SER A 175 12.27 2.63 10.42
CA SER A 175 12.21 4.09 10.58
C SER A 175 13.56 4.80 10.44
N SER A 176 14.65 4.14 10.82
CA SER A 176 16.03 4.65 10.70
C SER A 176 16.78 4.16 9.46
N GLU A 177 16.09 3.61 8.46
CA GLU A 177 16.74 3.16 7.24
C GLU A 177 17.50 4.30 6.54
N GLY A 178 18.81 4.10 6.32
CA GLY A 178 19.67 5.06 5.61
C GLY A 178 20.27 6.15 6.50
N PHE A 179 20.03 6.09 7.81
CA PHE A 179 20.54 7.05 8.78
C PHE A 179 21.97 6.71 9.18
N THR A 180 22.76 7.73 9.44
CA THR A 180 24.01 7.60 10.18
C THR A 180 23.73 7.37 11.66
N LEU A 181 24.68 6.75 12.38
CA LEU A 181 24.58 6.55 13.83
C LEU A 181 24.31 7.87 14.59
N GLU A 182 24.87 8.98 14.13
CA GLU A 182 24.67 10.30 14.73
C GLU A 182 23.25 10.83 14.53
N GLU A 183 22.63 10.54 13.38
CA GLU A 183 21.23 10.88 13.10
C GLU A 183 20.27 9.95 13.87
N GLU A 184 20.59 8.66 13.99
CA GLU A 184 19.85 7.72 14.85
C GLU A 184 19.88 8.17 16.32
N MET A 185 21.05 8.57 16.82
CA MET A 185 21.19 9.10 18.17
C MET A 185 20.36 10.39 18.35
N LYS A 186 20.42 11.34 17.40
CA LYS A 186 19.58 12.55 17.45
C LYS A 186 18.09 12.22 17.47
N LEU A 187 17.63 11.26 16.66
CA LEU A 187 16.25 10.79 16.68
C LEU A 187 15.86 10.24 18.05
N LEU A 188 16.66 9.33 18.63
CA LEU A 188 16.43 8.75 19.95
C LEU A 188 16.37 9.81 21.06
N TYR A 189 17.26 10.82 21.00
CA TYR A 189 17.24 11.93 21.95
C TYR A 189 16.01 12.82 21.76
N SER A 190 15.55 13.05 20.52
CA SER A 190 14.33 13.81 20.23
C SER A 190 13.03 13.05 20.58
N SER A 191 13.01 11.73 20.43
CA SER A 191 11.86 10.86 20.72
C SER A 191 11.71 10.54 22.20
N SER A 192 12.75 10.75 23.02
CA SER A 192 12.67 10.67 24.48
C SER A 192 11.67 11.69 25.11
N LEU A 193 11.15 12.62 24.29
CA LEU A 193 10.09 13.57 24.66
C LEU A 193 8.68 13.19 24.17
N SER A 194 8.50 12.11 23.38
CA SER A 194 7.16 11.61 23.02
C SER A 194 7.20 10.18 22.48
N THR A 195 6.44 9.29 23.12
CA THR A 195 6.36 7.86 22.77
C THR A 195 5.87 7.63 21.32
N PRO A 196 6.37 6.58 20.63
CA PRO A 196 5.99 6.26 19.24
C PRO A 196 4.47 6.14 19.01
N GLU A 197 3.74 5.67 20.02
CA GLU A 197 2.28 5.57 20.01
C GLU A 197 1.58 6.93 19.90
N LYS A 198 2.18 8.00 20.46
CA LYS A 198 1.62 9.36 20.35
C LYS A 198 1.83 9.95 18.97
N PHE A 199 2.93 9.62 18.27
CA PHE A 199 3.14 10.09 16.90
C PHE A 199 2.16 9.46 15.92
N ALA A 200 1.88 8.16 16.04
CA ALA A 200 0.88 7.51 15.19
C ALA A 200 -0.53 8.06 15.44
N ILE A 201 -0.91 8.28 16.70
CA ILE A 201 -2.23 8.85 17.05
C ILE A 201 -2.35 10.33 16.62
N VAL A 202 -1.29 11.13 16.80
CA VAL A 202 -1.28 12.53 16.35
C VAL A 202 -1.25 12.62 14.83
N ALA A 203 -0.49 11.77 14.13
CA ALA A 203 -0.46 11.73 12.67
C ALA A 203 -1.81 11.28 12.08
N VAL A 204 -2.48 10.29 12.68
CA VAL A 204 -3.84 9.90 12.27
C VAL A 204 -4.83 11.06 12.45
N ASN A 205 -4.78 11.79 13.57
CA ASN A 205 -5.66 12.95 13.82
C ASN A 205 -5.36 14.16 12.93
N VAL A 206 -4.11 14.34 12.50
CA VAL A 206 -3.71 15.42 11.58
C VAL A 206 -4.03 15.09 10.12
N ILE A 207 -4.00 13.81 9.73
CA ILE A 207 -4.20 13.36 8.35
C ILE A 207 -5.67 12.98 8.07
N HIS A 208 -6.43 12.56 9.08
CA HIS A 208 -7.86 12.22 9.02
C HIS A 208 -8.64 12.85 10.18
N PRO A 209 -9.04 14.13 10.07
CA PRO A 209 -9.66 14.88 11.18
C PRO A 209 -11.10 14.48 11.54
N GLY A 210 -11.55 13.25 11.23
CA GLY A 210 -12.94 12.80 11.38
C GLY A 210 -13.13 11.44 12.09
N LEU A 211 -12.11 10.92 12.77
CA LEU A 211 -12.13 9.61 13.44
C LEU A 211 -11.91 9.70 14.95
N ALA A 212 -12.60 10.64 15.61
CA ALA A 212 -12.69 10.76 17.06
C ALA A 212 -14.14 10.59 17.52
#